data_AF-A0A6B2UL46-F1
#
_entry.id   AF-A0A6B2UL46-F1
#
_cell.length_a   1.000
_cell.length_b   1.000
_cell.length_c   1.000
_cell.angle_alpha   90.00
_cell.angle_beta   90.00
_cell.angle_gamma   90.00
#
_symmetry.space_group_name_H-M   'P 1'
#
loop_
_entity.id
_entity.type
_entity.pdbx_description
1 polymer ?
#
loop_
_entity_poly.entity_id
_entity_poly.type
_entity_poly.pdbx_seq_one_letter_code
_entity_poly.pdbx_strand_id
1 'polypeptide(L)'
;MKAEFYPRVDKTRLFADGYIAEKSGHSRGSTLDLSFVRLPAQPTRPYVPGETLTSCYGPKAERFPDMAVDTGTGFDCFDTLAHTDDPRITGVQRAHRELLTTTLEHEGFTNLPEEWWHFTHQPEQYPDTYFDFPVSRSSLTSSP
;
A
#
# COMPACT_ATOMS: atom_id res chain seq x y z
N MET A 1 12.99 -10.63 2.37
CA MET A 1 12.15 -9.46 2.68
C MET A 1 12.90 -8.15 2.57
N LYS A 2 14.03 -7.92 3.28
CA LYS A 2 14.73 -6.61 3.26
C LYS A 2 15.00 -6.04 1.85
N ALA A 3 15.59 -6.85 0.97
CA ALA A 3 15.94 -6.41 -0.38
C ALA A 3 14.71 -5.94 -1.19
N GLU A 4 13.54 -6.50 -0.88
CA GLU A 4 12.28 -6.17 -1.54
C GLU A 4 11.65 -4.91 -0.94
N PHE A 5 11.38 -4.90 0.37
CA PHE A 5 10.50 -3.89 0.96
C PHE A 5 11.23 -2.70 1.60
N TYR A 6 12.42 -2.89 2.15
CA TYR A 6 13.17 -1.83 2.85
C TYR A 6 14.67 -1.90 2.56
N PRO A 7 15.09 -1.92 1.28
CA PRO A 7 16.49 -2.14 0.92
C PRO A 7 17.45 -1.07 1.47
N ARG A 8 16.97 0.17 1.65
CA ARG A 8 17.76 1.31 2.12
C ARG A 8 17.49 1.75 3.56
N VAL A 9 16.51 1.12 4.22
CA VAL A 9 16.10 1.48 5.57
C VAL A 9 16.58 0.40 6.56
N ASP A 10 17.07 0.84 7.72
CA ASP A 10 17.35 -0.08 8.81
C ASP A 10 16.02 -0.54 9.43
N LYS A 11 15.86 -1.85 9.65
CA LYS A 11 14.62 -2.42 10.17
C LYS A 11 14.20 -1.78 11.51
N THR A 12 15.16 -1.36 12.34
CA THR A 12 14.91 -0.70 13.63
C THR A 12 14.22 0.65 13.48
N ARG A 13 14.27 1.27 12.30
CA ARG A 13 13.72 2.59 12.03
C ARG A 13 12.31 2.56 11.45
N LEU A 14 11.77 1.40 11.06
CA LEU A 14 10.48 1.33 10.37
C LEU A 14 9.32 1.97 11.15
N PHE A 15 9.35 1.91 12.49
CA PHE A 15 8.39 2.62 13.33
C PHE A 15 8.67 4.13 13.40
N ALA A 16 9.93 4.51 13.62
CA ALA A 16 10.33 5.91 13.75
C ALA A 16 10.13 6.71 12.46
N ASP A 17 10.28 6.06 11.31
CA ASP A 17 10.13 6.64 9.99
C ASP A 17 8.67 6.54 9.47
N GLY A 18 7.73 6.02 10.28
CA GLY A 18 6.29 6.04 9.98
C GLY A 18 5.75 4.90 9.10
N TYR A 19 6.61 4.02 8.60
CA TYR A 19 6.23 2.89 7.72
C TYR A 19 5.48 1.76 8.44
N ILE A 20 5.60 1.65 9.77
CA ILE A 20 4.84 0.70 10.58
C ILE A 20 4.27 1.45 11.78
N ALA A 21 2.96 1.39 11.96
CA ALA A 21 2.29 1.95 13.12
C ALA A 21 2.21 0.94 14.27
N GLU A 22 2.48 1.38 15.51
CA GLU A 22 2.17 0.58 16.71
C GLU A 22 0.66 0.32 16.86
N LYS A 23 -0.15 1.24 16.32
CA LYS A 23 -1.61 1.15 16.22
C LYS A 23 -2.04 1.51 14.79
N SER A 24 -2.33 0.49 13.98
CA SER A 24 -2.65 0.68 12.57
C SER A 24 -4.10 1.13 12.35
N GLY A 25 -4.31 2.04 11.39
CA GLY A 25 -5.64 2.43 10.92
C GLY A 25 -6.43 1.25 10.35
N HIS A 26 -5.76 0.27 9.74
CA HIS A 26 -6.38 -0.95 9.22
C HIS A 26 -7.16 -1.73 10.28
N SER A 27 -6.65 -1.79 11.51
CA SER A 27 -7.35 -2.43 12.63
C SER A 27 -8.63 -1.72 13.04
N ARG A 28 -8.89 -0.50 12.56
CA ARG A 28 -10.15 0.25 12.79
C ARG A 28 -11.18 0.04 11.68
N GLY A 29 -10.82 -0.69 10.61
CA GLY A 29 -11.75 -1.13 9.57
C GLY A 29 -12.20 -0.04 8.59
N SER A 30 -11.57 1.14 8.58
CA SER A 30 -11.86 2.24 7.64
C SER A 30 -10.66 2.62 6.77
N THR A 31 -9.58 1.84 6.81
CA THR A 31 -8.34 2.07 6.06
C THR A 31 -8.15 1.00 4.99
N LEU A 32 -7.67 1.40 3.82
CA LEU A 32 -7.45 0.55 2.66
C LEU A 32 -6.08 0.86 2.06
N ASP A 33 -5.41 -0.19 1.59
CA ASP A 33 -4.23 -0.06 0.74
C ASP A 33 -4.58 -0.58 -0.66
N LEU A 34 -4.45 0.24 -1.71
CA LEU A 34 -4.89 -0.15 -3.05
C LEU A 34 -4.11 0.53 -4.19
N SER A 35 -4.29 -0.03 -5.39
CA SER A 35 -3.81 0.55 -6.65
C SER A 35 -4.78 0.23 -7.79
N PHE A 36 -4.59 0.87 -8.94
CA PHE A 36 -5.32 0.54 -10.16
C PHE A 36 -4.66 -0.57 -10.95
N VAL A 37 -5.48 -1.34 -11.66
CA VAL A 37 -5.02 -2.30 -12.68
C VAL A 37 -5.57 -1.89 -14.04
N ARG A 38 -4.83 -2.15 -15.11
CA ARG A 38 -5.36 -1.97 -16.46
C ARG A 38 -6.34 -3.10 -16.78
N LEU A 39 -7.49 -2.74 -17.34
CA LEU A 39 -8.44 -3.71 -17.86
C LEU A 39 -8.14 -4.05 -19.34
N PRO A 40 -8.32 -5.30 -19.77
CA PRO A 40 -8.73 -6.45 -18.96
C PRO A 40 -7.62 -6.87 -17.98
N ALA A 41 -8.00 -7.18 -16.74
CA ALA A 41 -7.05 -7.61 -15.72
C ALA A 41 -6.40 -8.93 -16.14
N GLN A 42 -5.08 -8.99 -16.09
CA GLN A 42 -4.33 -10.21 -16.36
C GLN A 42 -4.17 -11.04 -15.07
N PRO A 43 -3.98 -12.36 -15.17
CA PRO A 43 -3.72 -13.18 -14.00
C PRO A 43 -2.44 -12.73 -13.27
N THR A 44 -2.53 -12.53 -11.96
CA THR A 44 -1.35 -12.35 -11.11
C THR A 44 -0.55 -13.65 -11.07
N ARG A 45 0.76 -13.56 -11.29
CA ARG A 45 1.65 -14.71 -11.11
C ARG A 45 1.61 -15.16 -9.64
N PRO A 46 1.52 -16.47 -9.35
CA PRO A 46 1.58 -16.95 -7.98
C PRO A 46 2.96 -16.68 -7.38
N TYR A 47 3.00 -16.43 -6.07
CA TYR A 47 4.24 -16.36 -5.32
C TYR A 47 4.96 -17.71 -5.36
N VAL A 48 6.27 -17.68 -5.65
CA VAL A 48 7.13 -18.88 -5.66
C VAL A 48 8.12 -18.77 -4.50
N PRO A 49 8.04 -19.64 -3.48
CA PRO A 49 8.98 -19.62 -2.37
C PRO A 49 10.44 -19.78 -2.84
N GLY A 50 11.34 -18.94 -2.32
CA GLY A 50 12.77 -19.00 -2.61
C GLY A 50 13.21 -18.25 -3.87
N GLU A 51 12.30 -17.56 -4.55
CA GLU A 51 12.66 -16.65 -5.66
C GLU A 51 13.53 -15.48 -5.16
N THR A 52 14.47 -15.05 -6.01
CA THR A 52 15.34 -13.91 -5.70
C THR A 52 14.52 -12.64 -5.60
N LEU A 53 14.63 -11.98 -4.46
CA LEU A 53 13.93 -10.73 -4.20
C LEU A 53 14.62 -9.55 -4.89
N THR A 54 13.82 -8.73 -5.55
CA THR A 54 14.23 -7.53 -6.28
C THR A 54 13.80 -6.28 -5.54
N SER A 55 14.51 -5.17 -5.71
CA SER A 55 14.18 -3.91 -5.05
C SER A 55 12.81 -3.35 -5.45
N CYS A 56 12.01 -2.93 -4.45
CA CYS A 56 10.71 -2.28 -4.68
C CYS A 56 10.78 -0.92 -5.38
N TYR A 57 11.95 -0.30 -5.56
CA TYR A 57 12.08 0.93 -6.36
C TYR A 57 12.78 0.70 -7.70
N GLY A 58 13.06 -0.57 -8.06
CA GLY A 58 13.64 -0.93 -9.35
C GLY A 58 12.69 -0.68 -10.53
N PRO A 59 13.17 -0.89 -11.77
CA PRO A 59 12.33 -0.84 -12.97
C PRO A 59 11.08 -1.71 -12.81
N LYS A 60 9.91 -1.25 -13.29
CA LYS A 60 8.63 -1.97 -13.12
C LYS A 60 8.69 -3.43 -13.61
N ALA A 61 9.41 -3.69 -14.70
CA ALA A 61 9.55 -5.03 -15.26
C ALA A 61 10.40 -5.98 -14.41
N GLU A 62 11.22 -5.45 -13.48
CA GLU A 62 12.06 -6.24 -12.58
C GLU A 62 11.43 -6.43 -11.20
N ARG A 63 10.48 -5.57 -10.82
CA ARG A 63 9.76 -5.68 -9.54
C ARG A 63 8.85 -6.92 -9.51
N PHE A 64 8.37 -7.26 -8.31
CA PHE A 64 7.35 -8.29 -8.15
C PHE A 64 6.21 -8.03 -9.14
N PRO A 65 5.79 -9.04 -9.95
CA PRO A 65 4.87 -8.85 -11.06
C PRO A 65 3.42 -8.73 -10.56
N ASP A 66 3.16 -7.66 -9.81
CA ASP A 66 1.81 -7.21 -9.52
C ASP A 66 1.17 -6.64 -10.81
N MET A 67 -0.15 -6.70 -10.89
CA MET A 67 -0.91 -6.17 -12.04
C MET A 67 -1.16 -4.66 -11.92
N ALA A 68 -0.58 -4.03 -10.91
CA ALA A 68 -0.82 -2.62 -10.64
C ALA A 68 -0.14 -1.74 -11.69
N VAL A 69 -0.75 -0.59 -11.96
CA VAL A 69 -0.10 0.46 -12.74
C VAL A 69 1.23 0.86 -12.11
N ASP A 70 2.16 1.37 -12.92
CA ASP A 70 3.44 1.80 -12.39
C ASP A 70 3.31 3.13 -11.65
N THR A 71 3.47 3.11 -10.33
CA THR A 71 3.47 4.27 -9.43
C THR A 71 4.89 4.64 -8.96
N GLY A 72 5.94 4.08 -9.57
CA GLY A 72 7.34 4.37 -9.25
C GLY A 72 7.97 3.50 -8.17
N THR A 73 7.16 2.88 -7.30
CA THR A 73 7.60 1.83 -6.37
C THR A 73 6.61 0.68 -6.36
N GLY A 74 7.03 -0.48 -5.87
CA GLY A 74 6.13 -1.57 -5.50
C GLY A 74 5.28 -1.16 -4.29
N PHE A 75 4.22 -1.94 -4.07
CA PHE A 75 3.44 -1.91 -2.83
C PHE A 75 4.32 -2.30 -1.63
N ASP A 76 4.02 -1.77 -0.44
CA ASP A 76 4.81 -1.95 0.80
C ASP A 76 6.30 -1.57 0.66
N CYS A 77 6.62 -0.67 -0.28
CA CYS A 77 7.99 -0.16 -0.41
C CYS A 77 8.27 0.88 0.68
N PHE A 78 8.90 0.46 1.77
CA PHE A 78 9.31 1.32 2.88
C PHE A 78 10.57 2.11 2.50
N ASP A 79 10.33 3.14 1.70
CA ASP A 79 11.33 4.04 1.18
C ASP A 79 10.69 5.40 0.90
N THR A 80 11.45 6.48 1.09
CA THR A 80 11.00 7.85 0.73
C THR A 80 10.44 8.00 -0.68
N LEU A 81 10.85 7.16 -1.65
CA LEU A 81 10.26 7.15 -2.99
C LEU A 81 8.78 6.75 -3.00
N ALA A 82 8.29 6.05 -1.97
CA ALA A 82 6.89 5.70 -1.82
C ALA A 82 6.02 6.85 -1.32
N HIS A 83 6.62 7.92 -0.78
CA HIS A 83 5.86 9.09 -0.33
C HIS A 83 5.09 9.68 -1.50
N THR A 84 3.79 9.92 -1.33
CA THR A 84 2.84 10.25 -2.39
C THR A 84 3.34 11.35 -3.31
N ASP A 85 3.82 12.45 -2.71
CA ASP A 85 4.27 13.66 -3.41
C ASP A 85 5.78 13.73 -3.65
N ASP A 86 6.53 12.62 -3.52
CA ASP A 86 7.99 12.65 -3.69
C ASP A 86 8.39 13.22 -5.07
N PRO A 87 9.21 14.29 -5.15
CA PRO A 87 9.46 15.00 -6.40
C PRO A 87 10.32 14.22 -7.39
N ARG A 88 10.93 13.10 -6.98
CA ARG A 88 11.69 12.20 -7.88
C ARG A 88 10.75 11.35 -8.73
N ILE A 89 9.50 11.19 -8.32
CA ILE A 89 8.47 10.48 -9.07
C ILE A 89 7.83 11.47 -10.05
N THR A 90 7.94 11.19 -11.35
CA THR A 90 7.55 12.11 -12.42
C THR A 90 6.82 11.37 -13.55
N GLY A 91 6.27 12.14 -14.51
CA GLY A 91 5.64 11.60 -15.70
C GLY A 91 4.45 10.68 -15.38
N VAL A 92 4.40 9.52 -16.03
CA VAL A 92 3.27 8.57 -15.90
C VAL A 92 3.10 8.05 -14.47
N GLN A 93 4.19 7.90 -13.71
CA GLN A 93 4.13 7.41 -12.33
C GLN A 93 3.47 8.43 -11.41
N ARG A 94 3.82 9.72 -11.56
CA ARG A 94 3.14 10.81 -10.85
C ARG A 94 1.67 10.89 -11.24
N ALA A 95 1.36 10.83 -12.54
CA ALA A 95 -0.01 10.90 -13.02
C ALA A 95 -0.90 9.77 -12.47
N HIS A 96 -0.35 8.56 -12.29
CA HIS A 96 -1.09 7.46 -11.64
C HIS A 96 -1.34 7.72 -10.15
N ARG A 97 -0.38 8.29 -9.42
CA ARG A 97 -0.56 8.66 -7.99
C ARG A 97 -1.59 9.78 -7.83
N GLU A 98 -1.53 10.79 -8.68
CA GLU A 98 -2.50 11.89 -8.70
C GLU A 98 -3.91 11.37 -8.99
N LEU A 99 -4.06 10.50 -10.01
CA LEU A 99 -5.34 9.88 -10.32
C LEU A 99 -5.90 9.11 -9.12
N LEU A 100 -5.06 8.31 -8.46
CA LEU A 100 -5.47 7.52 -7.30
C LEU A 100 -5.92 8.40 -6.15
N THR A 101 -5.08 9.38 -5.80
CA THR A 101 -5.31 10.30 -4.69
C THR A 101 -6.58 11.11 -4.91
N THR A 102 -6.68 11.81 -6.05
CA THR A 102 -7.84 12.66 -6.36
C THR A 102 -9.15 11.87 -6.45
N THR A 103 -9.11 10.64 -6.97
CA THR A 103 -10.30 9.78 -7.03
C THR A 103 -10.76 9.39 -5.63
N LEU A 104 -9.86 8.94 -4.77
CA LEU A 104 -10.23 8.48 -3.43
C LEU A 104 -10.60 9.66 -2.51
N GLU A 105 -9.95 10.81 -2.65
CA GLU A 105 -10.34 12.04 -1.95
C GLU A 105 -11.77 12.48 -2.30
N HIS A 106 -12.16 12.37 -3.57
CA HIS A 106 -13.53 12.63 -4.00
C HIS A 106 -14.55 11.68 -3.34
N GLU A 107 -14.16 10.44 -3.07
CA GLU A 107 -14.99 9.44 -2.38
C GLU A 107 -14.86 9.50 -0.84
N GLY A 108 -14.25 10.56 -0.30
CA GLY A 108 -14.18 10.79 1.15
C GLY A 108 -13.01 10.12 1.85
N PHE A 109 -11.96 9.71 1.14
CA PHE A 109 -10.75 9.17 1.75
C PHE A 109 -9.66 10.25 1.94
N THR A 110 -8.76 10.02 2.87
CA THR A 110 -7.54 10.82 3.07
C THR A 110 -6.31 9.95 2.89
N ASN A 111 -5.36 10.38 2.05
CA ASN A 111 -4.09 9.69 1.83
C ASN A 111 -3.14 9.86 3.03
N LEU A 112 -2.33 8.83 3.30
CA LEU A 112 -1.13 8.94 4.15
C LEU A 112 0.06 9.41 3.28
N PRO A 113 0.70 10.56 3.57
CA PRO A 113 1.76 11.11 2.72
C PRO A 113 2.97 10.19 2.51
N GLU A 114 3.28 9.33 3.47
CA GLU A 114 4.41 8.40 3.42
C GLU A 114 4.16 7.19 2.48
N GLU A 115 2.91 6.91 2.14
CA GLU A 115 2.51 5.70 1.40
C GLU A 115 1.47 6.02 0.31
N TRP A 116 1.88 6.02 -0.96
CA TRP A 116 1.00 6.35 -2.09
C TRP A 116 -0.24 5.44 -2.23
N TRP A 117 -0.21 4.24 -1.64
CA TRP A 117 -1.29 3.26 -1.70
C TRP A 117 -2.29 3.36 -0.54
N HIS A 118 -1.97 4.10 0.52
CA HIS A 118 -2.67 4.04 1.81
C HIS A 118 -3.70 5.16 1.98
N PHE A 119 -4.93 4.79 2.33
CA PHE A 119 -6.06 5.70 2.43
C PHE A 119 -6.97 5.34 3.60
N THR A 120 -7.46 6.35 4.32
CA THR A 120 -8.44 6.17 5.39
C THR A 120 -9.72 6.96 5.09
N HIS A 121 -10.87 6.29 5.10
CA HIS A 121 -12.17 6.93 4.88
C HIS A 121 -12.50 7.91 6.01
N GLN A 122 -13.08 9.06 5.67
CA GLN A 122 -13.50 10.09 6.61
C GLN A 122 -14.99 10.43 6.44
N PRO A 123 -15.76 10.50 7.54
CA PRO A 123 -15.36 10.13 8.90
C PRO A 123 -15.16 8.61 9.04
N GLU A 124 -14.27 8.21 9.95
CA GLU A 124 -14.10 6.80 10.31
C GLU A 124 -15.29 6.30 11.16
N GLN A 125 -15.74 5.07 10.89
CA GLN A 125 -16.84 4.48 11.66
C GLN A 125 -16.41 4.09 13.08
N TYR A 126 -15.16 3.68 13.25
CA TYR A 126 -14.63 3.14 14.50
C TYR A 126 -13.26 3.75 14.88
N PRO A 127 -13.17 5.09 15.08
CA PRO A 127 -11.88 5.78 15.22
C PRO A 127 -11.06 5.34 16.44
N ASP A 128 -11.70 4.81 17.49
CA ASP A 128 -11.07 4.39 18.74
C ASP A 128 -11.13 2.88 19.00
N THR A 129 -11.67 2.09 18.06
CA THR A 129 -11.81 0.62 18.23
C THR A 129 -10.85 -0.11 17.31
N TYR A 130 -9.92 -0.87 17.91
CA TYR A 130 -8.97 -1.70 17.20
C TYR A 130 -9.44 -3.16 17.28
N PHE A 131 -9.91 -3.68 16.15
CA PHE A 131 -10.35 -5.06 16.02
C PHE A 131 -9.16 -6.03 15.92
N ASP A 132 -9.34 -7.23 16.45
CA ASP A 132 -8.36 -8.34 16.43
C ASP A 132 -9.04 -9.68 16.11
N PHE A 133 -10.16 -9.64 15.37
CA PHE A 133 -10.78 -10.88 14.87
C PHE A 133 -10.07 -11.34 13.58
N PRO A 134 -10.01 -12.66 13.30
CA PRO A 134 -9.39 -13.15 12.08
C PRO A 134 -10.11 -12.66 10.81
N VAL A 135 -9.38 -12.31 9.75
CA VAL A 135 -9.97 -12.03 8.44
C VAL A 135 -10.44 -13.36 7.82
N SER A 136 -11.70 -13.72 8.03
CA SER A 136 -12.28 -14.98 7.54
C SER A 136 -13.80 -14.87 7.37
N ARG A 137 -14.40 -15.81 6.61
CA ARG A 137 -15.86 -15.88 6.47
C ARG A 137 -16.58 -16.12 7.80
N SER A 138 -15.97 -16.86 8.73
CA SER A 138 -16.59 -17.14 10.04
C SER A 138 -16.68 -15.90 10.93
N SER A 139 -15.86 -14.87 10.67
CA SER A 139 -15.94 -13.59 11.39
C SER A 139 -17.11 -12.71 10.92
N LEU A 140 -17.75 -13.03 9.78
CA LEU A 140 -18.96 -12.35 9.30
C LEU A 140 -20.24 -12.96 9.90
N THR A 141 -20.17 -14.17 10.42
CA THR A 141 -21.30 -14.87 11.02
C THR A 141 -21.39 -14.54 12.50
N SER A 142 -21.66 -13.28 12.80
CA SER A 142 -22.39 -12.93 14.00
C SER A 142 -23.82 -12.59 13.58
N SER A 143 -24.68 -13.59 13.63
CA SER A 143 -26.13 -13.44 13.71
C SER A 143 -26.60 -14.25 14.92
N PRO A 144 -27.66 -13.78 15.59
CA PRO A 144 -27.83 -13.71 17.04
C PRO A 144 -27.85 -15.04 17.80
#